data_AF-A0A2H3E1H2-F1
#
_entry.id   AF-A0A2H3E1H2-F1
#
_cell.length_a   1.000
_cell.length_b   1.000
_cell.length_c   1.000
_cell.angle_alpha   90.00
_cell.angle_beta   90.00
_cell.angle_gamma   90.00
#
_symmetry.space_group_name_H-M   'P 1'
#
loop_
_entity.id
_entity.type
_entity.pdbx_description
1 polymer ?
#
loop_
_entity_poly.entity_id
_entity_poly.type
_entity_poly.pdbx_seq_one_letter_code
_entity_poly.pdbx_strand_id
1 'polypeptide(L)' 'MPVNGGNIPERQWSPQTSWAVGDTCWYILSQNEISRYECLIAHVSTSNSQPWNNPHLWCSI' A
#
# COMPACT_ATOMS: atom_id res chain seq x y z
N MET A 1 21.89 -20.47 -0.73
CA MET A 1 20.69 -19.88 -0.12
C MET A 1 20.42 -18.59 -0.87
N PRO A 2 19.46 -18.54 -1.81
CA PRO A 2 19.18 -17.29 -2.48
C PRO A 2 18.16 -16.50 -1.65
N VAL A 3 18.55 -15.28 -1.31
CA VAL A 3 17.64 -14.21 -0.89
C VAL A 3 16.63 -13.98 -2.01
N ASN A 4 15.43 -14.53 -1.86
CA ASN A 4 14.29 -14.12 -2.67
C ASN A 4 13.99 -12.67 -2.27
N GLY A 5 14.61 -11.72 -2.98
CA GLY A 5 14.10 -10.37 -3.11
C GLY A 5 12.72 -10.48 -3.75
N GLY A 6 11.71 -10.70 -2.91
CA GLY A 6 10.33 -10.73 -3.33
C GLY A 6 10.06 -9.40 -4.00
N ASN A 7 9.89 -9.42 -5.33
CA ASN A 7 9.18 -8.37 -6.04
C ASN A 7 7.81 -8.33 -5.38
N ILE A 8 7.63 -7.46 -4.39
CA ILE A 8 6.31 -7.28 -3.79
C ILE A 8 5.48 -6.64 -4.90
N PRO A 9 4.46 -7.32 -5.44
CA PRO A 9 3.73 -6.81 -6.57
C PRO A 9 3.00 -5.54 -6.13
N GLU A 10 3.47 -4.40 -6.64
CA GLU A 10 2.81 -3.11 -6.47
C GLU A 10 1.40 -3.23 -7.06
N ARG A 11 0.37 -3.01 -6.23
CA ARG A 11 -1.03 -3.16 -6.66
C ARG A 11 -1.87 -1.95 -6.26
N GLN A 12 -2.94 -1.71 -7.00
CA GLN A 12 -3.85 -0.61 -6.70
C GLN A 12 -4.45 -0.79 -5.30
N TRP A 13 -4.48 0.27 -4.50
CA TRP A 13 -5.18 0.24 -3.23
C TRP A 13 -6.67 -0.04 -3.45
N SER A 14 -7.20 -1.01 -2.72
CA SER A 14 -8.62 -1.38 -2.72
C SER A 14 -9.03 -1.77 -1.30
N PRO A 15 -10.30 -1.55 -0.89
CA PRO A 15 -10.80 -2.07 0.39
C PRO A 15 -10.85 -3.61 0.37
N GLN A 16 -10.96 -4.22 1.56
CA GLN A 16 -11.02 -5.66 1.79
C GLN A 16 -9.80 -6.44 1.27
N THR A 17 -8.67 -5.76 1.13
CA THR A 17 -7.40 -6.35 0.67
C THR A 17 -6.47 -6.53 1.85
N SER A 18 -5.87 -7.71 1.99
CA SER A 18 -4.85 -7.96 3.03
C SER A 18 -3.51 -7.38 2.61
N TRP A 19 -2.86 -6.60 3.47
CA TRP A 19 -1.56 -5.99 3.25
C TRP A 19 -0.56 -6.47 4.30
N ALA A 20 0.63 -6.87 3.86
CA ALA A 20 1.75 -7.16 4.74
C ALA A 20 2.60 -5.90 4.97
N VAL A 21 3.42 -5.89 6.02
CA VAL A 21 4.41 -4.82 6.24
C VAL A 21 5.41 -4.84 5.07
N GLY A 22 5.66 -3.67 4.49
CA GLY A 22 6.49 -3.52 3.29
C GLY A 22 5.74 -3.68 1.98
N ASP A 23 4.46 -4.08 1.98
CA ASP A 23 3.67 -4.09 0.75
C ASP A 23 3.50 -2.67 0.20
N THR A 24 3.71 -2.51 -1.10
CA THR A 24 3.49 -1.23 -1.79
C THR A 24 2.13 -1.21 -2.49
N CYS A 25 1.41 -0.10 -2.34
CA CYS A 25 0.19 0.18 -3.08
C CYS A 25 0.28 1.50 -3.85
N TRP A 26 -0.54 1.64 -4.90
CA TRP A 26 -0.71 2.89 -5.62
C TRP A 26 -2.17 3.32 -5.68
N TYR A 27 -2.41 4.63 -5.80
CA TYR A 27 -3.74 5.21 -5.96
C TYR A 27 -3.70 6.44 -6.86
N ILE A 28 -4.74 6.63 -7.68
CA ILE A 28 -4.88 7.76 -8.59
C ILE A 28 -5.66 8.88 -7.88
N LEU A 29 -4.98 9.95 -7.46
CA LEU A 29 -5.61 11.09 -6.76
C LEU A 29 -6.30 12.05 -7.73
N SER A 30 -5.71 12.26 -8.90
CA SER A 30 -6.21 13.16 -9.94
C SER A 30 -5.89 12.59 -11.33
N GLN A 31 -6.42 13.21 -12.40
CA GLN A 31 -6.44 12.68 -13.77
C GLN A 31 -5.09 12.19 -14.34
N ASN A 32 -3.96 12.46 -13.69
CA ASN A 32 -2.68 11.85 -14.04
C ASN A 32 -1.70 11.73 -12.85
N GLU A 33 -2.22 11.76 -11.62
CA GLU A 33 -1.38 11.79 -10.41
C GLU A 33 -1.53 10.47 -9.66
N ILE A 34 -0.47 9.68 -9.70
CA ILE A 34 -0.36 8.42 -8.97
C ILE A 34 0.49 8.67 -7.73
N SER A 35 -0.10 8.42 -6.56
CA SER A 35 0.65 8.37 -5.31
C SER A 35 0.91 6.93 -4.92
N ARG A 36 2.09 6.69 -4.37
CA ARG A 36 2.54 5.37 -3.91
C ARG A 36 2.71 5.38 -2.40
N TYR A 37 2.42 4.25 -1.79
CA TYR A 37 2.49 4.10 -0.34
C TYR A 37 2.97 2.71 0.05
N GLU A 38 3.83 2.64 1.04
CA GLU A 38 4.28 1.41 1.69
C GLU A 38 3.47 1.15 2.96
N CYS A 39 3.02 -0.08 3.14
CA CYS A 39 2.29 -0.53 4.33
C CYS A 39 3.25 -0.68 5.52
N LEU A 40 2.98 0.05 6.60
CA LEU A 40 3.78 0.06 7.83
C LEU A 40 3.34 -1.03 8.82
N ILE A 41 2.07 -1.44 8.78
CA ILE A 41 1.47 -2.36 9.74
C ILE A 41 0.58 -3.34 8.97
N ALA A 42 0.80 -4.65 9.15
CA ALA A 42 -0.02 -5.67 8.49
C ALA A 42 -1.50 -5.57 8.92
N HIS A 43 -2.41 -5.43 7.95
CA HIS A 43 -3.84 -5.27 8.20
C HIS A 43 -4.68 -5.66 6.97
N VAL A 44 -5.99 -5.78 7.15
CA VAL A 44 -6.95 -5.82 6.04
C VAL A 44 -7.46 -4.41 5.81
N SER A 45 -7.34 -3.89 4.60
CA SER A 45 -7.81 -2.55 4.27
C SER A 45 -9.33 -2.45 4.39
N THR A 46 -9.80 -1.32 4.88
CA THR A 46 -11.22 -0.97 4.98
C THR A 46 -11.46 0.38 4.30
N SER A 47 -12.72 0.78 4.16
CA SER A 47 -13.08 2.12 3.70
C SER A 47 -12.65 3.26 4.63
N ASN A 48 -11.95 2.98 5.74
CA ASN A 48 -11.38 4.00 6.63
C ASN A 48 -9.85 3.90 6.74
N SER A 49 -9.21 2.93 6.07
CA SER A 49 -7.76 2.71 6.15
C SER A 49 -7.04 3.14 4.87
N GLN A 50 -7.55 4.17 4.18
CA GLN A 50 -6.96 4.68 2.95
C GLN A 50 -5.54 5.22 3.17
N PRO A 51 -4.63 5.04 2.21
CA PRO A 51 -3.24 5.40 2.36
C PRO A 51 -2.99 6.90 2.51
N TRP A 52 -3.78 7.74 1.83
CA TRP A 52 -3.64 9.20 1.91
C TRP A 52 -4.16 9.81 3.23
N ASN A 53 -4.90 9.07 4.05
CA ASN A 53 -5.49 9.61 5.30
C ASN A 53 -5.06 8.84 6.56
N ASN A 54 -4.23 7.80 6.42
CA ASN A 54 -3.81 6.94 7.53
C ASN A 54 -2.28 6.83 7.59
N PRO A 55 -1.56 7.89 8.01
CA PRO A 55 -0.09 7.91 8.06
C PRO A 55 0.50 6.94 9.10
N HIS A 56 -0.33 6.39 9.99
CA HIS A 56 0.06 5.35 10.94
C HIS A 56 0.06 3.95 10.32
N LEU A 57 -0.66 3.75 9.20
CA LEU A 57 -0.71 2.48 8.46
C LEU A 57 0.14 2.52 7.20
N TRP A 58 0.40 3.71 6.66
CA TRP A 58 0.98 3.90 5.34
C TRP A 58 2.04 5.00 5.34
N CYS A 59 3.13 4.77 4.60
CA CYS A 59 4.19 5.74 4.35
C CYS A 59 4.20 6.11 2.87
N SER A 60 4.11 7.39 2.53
CA SER A 60 4.25 7.85 1.13
C SER A 60 5.67 7.65 0.62
N ILE A 61 5.81 7.11 -0.58
CA ILE A 61 7.11 6.86 -1.26
C ILE A 61 7.22 7.55 -2.62
#